data_AF-A0A925Y6W7-F1
#
_entry.id   AF-A0A925Y6W7-F1
#
_cell.length_a   1.000
_cell.length_b   1.000
_cell.length_c   1.000
_cell.angle_alpha   90.00
_cell.angle_beta   90.00
_cell.angle_gamma   90.00
#
_symmetry.space_group_name_H-M   'P 1'
#
loop_
_entity.id
_entity.type
_entity.pdbx_description
1 polymer ?
#
loop_
_entity_poly.entity_id
_entity_poly.type
_entity_poly.pdbx_seq_one_letter_code
_entity_poly.pdbx_strand_id
1 'polypeptide(L)'
;SNDGIKHFSRKATDRKTFDLTADEAKRAICQQHGEVKHIAQVRLNRRDLGIVWTDPWSVVLTDAVKSGSNELEISVVNTWVNRLIGDAALPKEKRITMTNIALQSGKRTIQDYQGFASEDPLMRSGLLGPVRLEFQP
;
A
#
# COMPACT_ATOMS: atom_id res chain seq x y z
N SER A 1 -17.60 5.17 10.35
CA SER A 1 -16.53 5.08 9.34
C SER A 1 -15.71 6.35 9.39
N ASN A 2 -14.38 6.29 9.46
CA ASN A 2 -13.53 7.49 9.61
C ASN A 2 -13.14 8.04 8.23
N ASP A 3 -13.70 9.19 7.83
CA ASP A 3 -13.51 9.79 6.50
C ASP A 3 -12.05 10.09 6.16
N GLY A 4 -11.21 10.32 7.19
CA GLY A 4 -9.77 10.51 7.01
C GLY A 4 -9.03 9.28 6.47
N ILE A 5 -9.55 8.07 6.72
CA ILE A 5 -8.97 6.81 6.22
C ILE A 5 -9.41 6.56 4.77
N LYS A 6 -10.65 6.94 4.42
CA LYS A 6 -11.23 6.71 3.09
C LYS A 6 -10.51 7.49 1.98
N HIS A 7 -10.01 8.69 2.29
CA HIS A 7 -9.27 9.56 1.37
C HIS A 7 -7.77 9.64 1.68
N PHE A 8 -7.23 8.65 2.39
CA PHE A 8 -5.82 8.62 2.75
C PHE A 8 -4.96 8.41 1.50
N SER A 9 -4.00 9.31 1.26
CA SER A 9 -3.00 9.19 0.19
C SER A 9 -1.60 9.41 0.75
N ARG A 10 -1.09 8.45 1.53
CA ARG A 10 0.19 8.51 2.23
C ARG A 10 0.76 7.10 2.45
N LYS A 11 1.99 7.03 2.96
CA LYS A 11 2.63 5.79 3.40
C LYS A 11 1.85 5.22 4.61
N ALA A 12 1.32 4.01 4.46
CA ALA A 12 0.82 3.20 5.56
C ALA A 12 1.83 2.09 5.84
N THR A 13 2.16 1.86 7.11
CA THR A 13 3.15 0.85 7.52
C THR A 13 2.48 -0.16 8.44
N ASP A 14 2.38 -1.40 7.96
CA ASP A 14 1.91 -2.53 8.73
C ASP A 14 3.10 -3.31 9.28
N ARG A 15 3.02 -3.71 10.56
CA ARG A 15 4.05 -4.52 11.23
C ARG A 15 3.44 -5.81 11.75
N LYS A 16 4.14 -6.91 11.54
CA LYS A 16 3.73 -8.22 12.03
C LYS A 16 4.95 -9.03 12.47
N THR A 17 4.80 -9.72 13.58
CA THR A 17 5.80 -10.66 14.08
C THR A 17 5.35 -12.08 13.78
N PHE A 18 6.28 -12.96 13.42
CA PHE A 18 6.05 -14.38 13.23
C PHE A 18 7.27 -15.19 13.66
N ASP A 19 7.04 -16.41 14.14
CA ASP A 19 8.11 -17.32 14.57
C ASP A 19 8.38 -18.38 13.50
N LEU A 20 9.66 -18.74 13.33
CA LEU A 20 10.10 -19.83 12.46
C LEU A 20 10.93 -20.85 13.25
N THR A 21 10.77 -22.12 12.95
CA THR A 21 11.68 -23.18 13.41
C THR A 21 13.03 -23.10 12.70
N ALA A 22 14.04 -23.80 13.22
CA ALA A 22 15.37 -23.85 12.61
C ALA A 22 15.35 -24.48 11.21
N ASP A 23 14.44 -25.42 10.96
CA ASP A 23 14.30 -26.06 9.65
C ASP A 23 13.55 -25.16 8.64
N GLU A 24 12.52 -24.45 9.08
CA GLU A 24 11.82 -23.46 8.25
C GLU A 24 12.73 -22.29 7.86
N ALA A 25 13.59 -21.82 8.78
CA ALA A 25 14.53 -20.75 8.50
C ALA A 25 15.62 -21.14 7.47
N LYS A 26 15.88 -22.44 7.27
CA LYS A 26 16.82 -22.96 6.27
C LYS A 26 16.21 -23.10 4.88
N ARG A 27 14.88 -23.19 4.77
CA ARG A 27 14.18 -23.30 3.49
C ARG A 27 13.95 -21.89 2.96
N ALA A 28 14.38 -21.60 1.73
CA ALA A 28 14.24 -20.28 1.13
C ALA A 28 12.77 -19.81 1.17
N ILE A 29 12.54 -18.63 1.74
CA ILE A 29 11.19 -18.09 1.95
C ILE A 29 10.89 -17.07 0.85
N CYS A 30 9.86 -17.33 0.05
CA CYS A 30 9.24 -16.33 -0.80
C CYS A 30 8.10 -15.69 -0.01
N GLN A 31 8.16 -14.37 0.19
CA GLN A 31 7.00 -13.64 0.66
C GLN A 31 6.19 -13.21 -0.54
N GLN A 32 5.01 -13.79 -0.72
CA GLN A 32 4.02 -13.28 -1.66
C GLN A 32 3.12 -12.29 -0.92
N HIS A 33 3.17 -11.04 -1.34
CA HIS A 33 2.08 -10.13 -1.04
C HIS A 33 0.94 -10.46 -2.02
N GLY A 34 -0.30 -10.49 -1.54
CA GLY A 34 -1.45 -10.43 -2.45
C GLY A 34 -1.48 -9.12 -3.24
N GLU A 35 -2.65 -8.68 -3.69
CA GLU A 35 -2.74 -7.44 -4.46
C GLU A 35 -2.27 -6.22 -3.64
N VAL A 36 -1.20 -5.57 -4.08
CA VAL A 36 -0.73 -4.28 -3.53
C VAL A 36 -1.16 -3.16 -4.48
N LYS A 37 -1.79 -2.11 -3.93
CA LYS A 37 -2.08 -0.88 -4.66
C LYS A 37 -1.44 0.31 -3.94
N HIS A 38 -0.29 0.83 -4.38
CA HIS A 38 0.40 0.62 -5.66
C HIS A 38 1.86 0.17 -5.55
N ILE A 39 2.55 0.51 -4.48
CA ILE A 39 3.96 0.15 -4.26
C ILE A 39 4.13 -0.25 -2.80
N ALA A 40 4.87 -1.34 -2.53
CA ALA A 40 5.20 -1.78 -1.17
C ALA A 40 6.72 -1.85 -0.98
N GLN A 41 7.21 -1.25 0.10
CA GLN A 41 8.57 -1.50 0.61
C GLN A 41 8.50 -2.58 1.68
N VAL A 42 9.37 -3.58 1.59
CA VAL A 42 9.39 -4.72 2.50
C VAL A 42 10.66 -4.68 3.33
N ARG A 43 10.51 -4.81 4.64
CA ARG A 43 11.63 -4.91 5.59
C ARG A 43 11.42 -6.10 6.50
N LEU A 44 12.50 -6.80 6.80
CA LEU A 44 12.49 -7.92 7.72
C LEU A 44 13.63 -7.75 8.72
N ASN A 45 13.34 -7.85 10.01
CA ASN A 45 14.33 -7.69 11.09
C ASN A 45 15.12 -6.38 10.96
N ARG A 46 14.45 -5.29 10.55
CA ARG A 46 15.02 -3.98 10.20
C ARG A 46 15.93 -3.93 8.96
N ARG A 47 16.12 -5.04 8.24
CA ARG A 47 16.82 -5.09 6.95
C ARG A 47 15.86 -4.74 5.82
N ASP A 48 16.28 -3.84 4.93
CA ASP A 48 15.54 -3.51 3.71
C ASP A 48 15.71 -4.61 2.66
N LEU A 49 14.58 -5.13 2.18
CA LEU A 49 14.52 -6.18 1.16
C LEU A 49 14.06 -5.64 -0.20
N GLY A 50 13.81 -4.34 -0.29
CA GLY A 50 13.51 -3.65 -1.53
C GLY A 50 12.04 -3.27 -1.70
N ILE A 51 11.73 -2.87 -2.93
CA ILE A 51 10.45 -2.29 -3.32
C ILE A 51 9.77 -3.19 -4.35
N VAL A 52 8.53 -3.57 -4.07
CA VAL A 52 7.63 -4.30 -4.96
C VAL A 52 6.67 -3.31 -5.61
N TRP A 53 6.67 -3.26 -6.94
CA TRP A 53 5.89 -2.29 -7.71
C TRP A 53 5.11 -2.90 -8.88
N THR A 54 5.31 -4.20 -9.16
CA THR A 54 4.61 -4.95 -10.21
C THR A 54 4.48 -6.42 -9.82
N ASP A 55 3.59 -7.12 -10.53
CA ASP A 55 3.44 -8.57 -10.47
C ASP A 55 4.69 -9.30 -10.99
N PRO A 56 5.08 -10.46 -10.41
CA PRO A 56 4.54 -11.05 -9.18
C PRO A 56 4.94 -10.23 -7.95
N TRP A 57 3.99 -9.94 -7.06
CA TRP A 57 4.17 -9.07 -5.89
C TRP A 57 4.97 -9.75 -4.76
N SER A 58 6.20 -10.16 -5.05
CA SER A 58 6.98 -11.04 -4.18
C SER A 58 8.37 -10.50 -3.87
N VAL A 59 8.87 -10.86 -2.68
CA VAL A 59 10.26 -10.60 -2.25
C VAL A 59 10.86 -11.89 -1.69
N VAL A 60 12.12 -12.13 -2.05
CA VAL A 60 12.91 -13.23 -1.48
C VAL A 60 13.39 -12.82 -0.09
N LEU A 61 13.00 -13.59 0.94
CA LEU A 61 13.39 -13.36 2.34
C LEU A 61 14.63 -14.17 2.76
N THR A 62 15.20 -14.95 1.84
CA THR A 62 16.41 -15.77 2.08
C THR A 62 17.52 -14.92 2.69
N ASP A 63 18.22 -15.49 3.69
CA ASP A 63 19.28 -14.84 4.48
C ASP A 63 18.87 -13.65 5.36
N ALA A 64 17.60 -13.23 5.34
CA ALA A 64 17.08 -12.18 6.22
C ALA A 64 16.27 -12.74 7.40
N VAL A 65 15.76 -13.97 7.26
CA VAL A 65 15.02 -14.71 8.27
C VAL A 65 15.96 -15.36 9.28
N LYS A 66 15.47 -15.56 10.51
CA LYS A 66 16.17 -16.29 11.57
C LYS A 66 15.23 -17.27 12.27
N SER A 67 15.79 -18.28 12.92
CA SER A 67 15.02 -19.13 13.83
C SER A 67 14.48 -18.30 15.01
N GLY A 68 13.26 -18.59 15.43
CA GLY A 68 12.51 -17.81 16.41
C GLY A 68 11.83 -16.60 15.78
N SER A 69 11.78 -15.49 16.52
CA SER A 69 10.92 -14.36 16.21
C SER A 69 11.48 -13.44 15.13
N ASN A 70 10.70 -13.20 14.08
CA ASN A 70 11.00 -12.30 12.97
C ASN A 70 9.98 -11.16 12.91
N GLU A 71 10.47 -9.93 12.72
CA GLU A 71 9.61 -8.75 12.54
C GLU A 71 9.57 -8.36 11.07
N LEU A 72 8.38 -8.39 10.49
CA LEU A 72 8.10 -7.94 9.13
C LEU A 72 7.41 -6.57 9.17
N GLU A 73 7.97 -5.63 8.42
CA GLU A 73 7.41 -4.31 8.17
C GLU A 73 7.11 -4.18 6.67
N ILE A 74 5.84 -3.93 6.33
CA ILE A 74 5.40 -3.64 4.96
C ILE A 74 4.90 -2.21 4.94
N SER A 75 5.54 -1.39 4.12
CA SER A 75 5.10 -0.02 3.91
C SER A 75 4.48 0.14 2.54
N VAL A 76 3.17 0.37 2.48
CA VAL A 76 2.45 0.62 1.23
C VAL A 76 2.28 2.11 0.99
N VAL A 77 2.56 2.53 -0.24
CA VAL A 77 2.28 3.87 -0.73
C VAL A 77 1.24 3.77 -1.85
N ASN A 78 0.17 4.57 -1.73
CA ASN A 78 -0.88 4.68 -2.72
C ASN A 78 -0.80 6.01 -3.50
N THR A 79 -1.71 6.21 -4.45
CA THR A 79 -1.77 7.41 -5.29
C THR A 79 -2.59 8.53 -4.64
N TRP A 80 -2.41 9.75 -5.13
CA TRP A 80 -3.15 10.94 -4.67
C TRP A 80 -4.63 10.97 -5.04
N VAL A 81 -5.10 10.06 -5.90
CA VAL A 81 -6.45 10.13 -6.49
C VAL A 81 -7.54 10.13 -5.42
N ASN A 82 -7.47 9.24 -4.43
CA ASN A 82 -8.47 9.20 -3.36
C ASN A 82 -8.50 10.51 -2.56
N ARG A 83 -7.34 11.15 -2.32
CA ARG A 83 -7.26 12.45 -1.66
C ARG A 83 -7.82 13.59 -2.53
N LEU A 84 -7.53 13.57 -3.83
CA LEU A 84 -8.03 14.58 -4.78
C LEU A 84 -9.56 14.51 -4.91
N ILE A 85 -10.13 13.30 -4.99
CA ILE A 85 -11.58 13.08 -4.94
C ILE A 85 -12.17 13.62 -3.62
N GLY A 86 -11.49 13.39 -2.50
CA GLY A 86 -11.91 13.92 -1.20
C GLY A 86 -11.87 15.46 -1.13
N ASP A 87 -10.82 16.09 -1.67
CA ASP A 87 -10.69 17.55 -1.72
C ASP A 87 -11.71 18.20 -2.67
N ALA A 88 -12.18 17.47 -3.69
CA ALA A 88 -13.21 17.96 -4.61
C ALA A 88 -14.56 18.22 -3.91
N ALA A 89 -14.83 17.55 -2.78
CA ALA A 89 -16.00 17.79 -1.95
C ALA A 89 -15.88 19.03 -1.05
N LEU A 90 -14.68 19.63 -0.94
CA LEU A 90 -14.37 20.67 0.02
C LEU A 90 -14.26 22.06 -0.64
N PRO A 91 -14.64 23.14 0.09
CA PRO A 91 -14.25 24.51 -0.25
C PRO A 91 -12.73 24.63 -0.37
N LYS A 92 -12.25 25.52 -1.24
CA LYS A 92 -10.83 25.64 -1.61
C LYS A 92 -9.92 25.81 -0.39
N GLU A 93 -10.37 26.53 0.62
CA GLU A 93 -9.64 26.88 1.84
C GLU A 93 -9.46 25.68 2.79
N LYS A 94 -10.29 24.64 2.63
CA LYS A 94 -10.26 23.41 3.44
C LYS A 94 -9.58 22.25 2.74
N ARG A 95 -9.13 22.43 1.50
CA ARG A 95 -8.43 21.39 0.73
C ARG A 95 -7.02 21.20 1.27
N ILE A 96 -6.54 19.97 1.26
CA ILE A 96 -5.18 19.62 1.72
C ILE A 96 -4.20 19.67 0.55
N THR A 97 -4.64 19.32 -0.66
CA THR A 97 -3.83 19.31 -1.87
C THR A 97 -3.83 20.66 -2.57
N MET A 98 -2.70 20.98 -3.19
CA MET A 98 -2.56 22.09 -4.13
C MET A 98 -2.14 21.52 -5.48
N THR A 99 -2.94 21.75 -6.51
CA THR A 99 -2.78 21.13 -7.83
C THR A 99 -3.30 22.04 -8.93
N ASN A 100 -2.80 21.84 -10.15
CA ASN A 100 -3.21 22.54 -11.36
C ASN A 100 -4.40 21.86 -12.09
N ILE A 101 -4.84 20.69 -11.64
CA ILE A 101 -6.00 19.99 -12.21
C ILE A 101 -7.32 20.50 -11.60
N ALA A 102 -8.43 20.30 -12.31
CA ALA A 102 -9.75 20.71 -11.84
C ALA A 102 -10.26 19.80 -10.71
N LEU A 103 -10.95 20.39 -9.74
CA LEU A 103 -11.66 19.67 -8.67
C LEU A 103 -13.11 20.13 -8.65
N GLN A 104 -14.03 19.22 -8.99
CA GLN A 104 -15.46 19.46 -9.13
C GLN A 104 -16.27 18.84 -7.98
N SER A 105 -17.17 19.60 -7.37
CA SER A 105 -18.14 19.02 -6.43
C SER A 105 -19.32 18.38 -7.19
N GLY A 106 -19.80 17.25 -6.69
CA GLY A 106 -20.89 16.46 -7.26
C GLY A 106 -20.46 15.48 -8.36
N LYS A 107 -21.40 15.15 -9.24
CA LYS A 107 -21.20 14.25 -10.37
C LYS A 107 -20.21 14.84 -11.40
N ARG A 108 -19.33 13.99 -11.92
CA ARG A 108 -18.35 14.35 -12.95
C ARG A 108 -19.02 14.90 -14.21
N THR A 109 -18.56 16.07 -14.64
CA THR A 109 -18.85 16.68 -15.95
C THR A 109 -17.60 17.09 -16.72
N ILE A 110 -16.46 17.16 -16.02
CA ILE A 110 -15.13 17.37 -16.58
C ILE A 110 -14.58 16.07 -17.18
N GLN A 111 -13.67 16.17 -18.16
CA GLN A 111 -13.04 14.99 -18.77
C GLN A 111 -12.01 14.36 -17.82
N ASP A 112 -11.73 13.07 -18.00
CA ASP A 112 -10.90 12.27 -17.10
C ASP A 112 -9.48 12.82 -16.89
N TYR A 113 -8.88 13.42 -17.91
CA TYR A 113 -7.54 14.01 -17.84
C TYR A 113 -7.55 15.46 -17.33
N GLN A 114 -8.73 16.07 -17.14
CA GLN A 114 -8.86 17.45 -16.68
C GLN A 114 -8.94 17.56 -15.16
N GLY A 115 -9.35 16.49 -14.45
CA GLY A 115 -9.45 16.53 -13.00
C GLY A 115 -10.29 15.43 -12.36
N PHE A 116 -10.69 15.68 -11.12
CA PHE A 116 -11.48 14.76 -10.30
C PHE A 116 -12.76 15.42 -9.77
N ALA A 117 -13.81 14.62 -9.62
CA ALA A 117 -15.08 15.00 -9.04
C ALA A 117 -15.31 14.28 -7.69
N SER A 118 -16.07 14.86 -6.78
CA SER A 118 -16.26 14.29 -5.43
C SER A 118 -17.04 12.97 -5.39
N GLU A 119 -17.83 12.70 -6.43
CA GLU A 119 -18.58 11.44 -6.58
C GLU A 119 -17.85 10.40 -7.44
N ASP A 120 -16.61 10.68 -7.87
CA ASP A 120 -15.82 9.69 -8.60
C ASP A 120 -15.58 8.43 -7.74
N PRO A 121 -15.55 7.24 -8.37
CA PRO A 121 -15.26 6.01 -7.64
C PRO A 121 -13.84 6.07 -7.06
N LEU A 122 -13.71 5.67 -5.79
CA LEU A 122 -12.41 5.57 -5.15
C LEU A 122 -11.62 4.40 -5.70
N MET A 123 -10.32 4.60 -5.84
CA MET A 123 -9.40 3.53 -6.18
C MET A 123 -9.13 2.64 -4.98
N ARG A 124 -9.09 1.32 -5.22
CA ARG A 124 -8.58 0.36 -4.24
C ARG A 124 -7.14 0.73 -3.90
N SER A 125 -6.81 0.79 -2.62
CA SER A 125 -5.48 1.23 -2.16
C SER A 125 -5.08 0.50 -0.88
N GLY A 126 -3.78 0.29 -0.69
CA GLY A 126 -3.22 -0.38 0.49
C GLY A 126 -2.79 -1.83 0.22
N LEU A 127 -2.56 -2.56 1.32
CA LEU A 127 -2.21 -3.99 1.34
C LEU A 127 -3.50 -4.81 1.36
N LEU A 128 -3.95 -5.28 0.19
CA LEU A 128 -5.25 -5.97 0.09
C LEU A 128 -5.14 -7.46 0.44
N GLY A 129 -3.94 -8.02 0.33
CA GLY A 129 -3.62 -9.36 0.79
C GLY A 129 -4.29 -10.49 -0.02
N PRO A 130 -4.24 -11.73 0.50
CA PRO A 130 -3.53 -12.14 1.71
C PRO A 130 -2.00 -12.04 1.54
N VAL A 131 -1.28 -11.76 2.62
CA VAL A 131 0.19 -11.90 2.66
C VAL A 131 0.53 -13.31 3.10
N ARG A 132 1.31 -14.04 2.31
CA ARG A 132 1.69 -15.43 2.57
C ARG A 132 3.19 -15.61 2.60
N LEU A 133 3.64 -16.50 3.48
CA LEU A 133 5.00 -17.03 3.48
C LEU A 133 4.94 -18.37 2.76
N GLU A 134 5.73 -18.52 1.70
CA GLU A 134 5.86 -19.77 0.95
C GLU A 134 7.24 -20.34 1.16
N PHE A 135 7.30 -21.61 1.54
CA PHE A 135 8.53 -22.37 1.71
C PHE A 135 8.79 -23.15 0.42
N GLN A 136 9.95 -22.93 -0.20
CA GLN A 136 10.37 -23.82 -1.27
C GLN A 136 10.73 -25.21 -0.69
N PRO A 137 10.39 -26.29 -1.42
CA PRO A 137 10.66 -27.66 -0.99
C PRO A 137 12.16 -27.96 -0.79
#